data_AF-A0A7V5G5C6-F1
#
_entry.id   AF-A0A7V5G5C6-F1
#
_cell.length_a   1.000
_cell.length_b   1.000
_cell.length_c   1.000
_cell.angle_alpha   90.00
_cell.angle_beta   90.00
_cell.angle_gamma   90.00
#
_symmetry.space_group_name_H-M   'P 1'
#
loop_
_entity.id
_entity.type
_entity.pdbx_description
1 polymer ?
#
loop_
_entity_poly.entity_id
_entity_poly.type
_entity_poly.pdbx_seq_one_letter_code
_entity_poly.pdbx_strand_id
1 'polypeptide(L)'
;DMIKTLFCQNDIDALIISFLTMSSKLNLKLSELYQLYIGKNILNKFRQDYGYKEGTYIKVWNGLEDNLVMQNILNENIDISPDNLYRKLQESYPA
;
A
#
# COMPACT_ATOMS: atom_id res chain seq x y z
N ASP A 1 -8.74 12.72 18.77
CA ASP A 1 -9.88 13.14 17.92
C ASP A 1 -10.21 12.16 16.80
N MET A 2 -9.27 11.82 15.90
CA MET A 2 -9.53 10.87 14.80
C MET A 2 -10.16 9.52 15.23
N ILE A 3 -9.63 8.87 16.28
CA ILE A 3 -10.17 7.61 16.81
C ILE A 3 -11.61 7.81 17.33
N LYS A 4 -11.89 8.94 17.99
CA LYS A 4 -13.23 9.26 18.49
C LYS A 4 -14.22 9.50 17.35
N THR A 5 -13.79 10.20 16.29
CA THR A 5 -14.60 10.41 15.07
C THR A 5 -14.85 9.09 14.33
N LEU A 6 -13.83 8.24 14.19
CA LEU A 6 -13.90 6.93 13.53
C LEU A 6 -14.91 5.99 14.20
N PHE A 7 -14.97 5.97 15.53
CA PHE A 7 -15.79 5.00 16.26
C PHE A 7 -17.14 5.54 16.77
N CYS A 8 -17.33 6.87 16.85
CA CYS A 8 -18.51 7.43 17.51
C CYS A 8 -19.40 8.31 16.64
N GLN A 9 -18.90 8.86 15.52
CA GLN A 9 -19.64 9.89 14.78
C GLN A 9 -20.17 9.40 13.43
N ASN A 10 -19.62 8.32 12.86
CA ASN A 10 -19.95 7.80 11.52
C ASN A 10 -19.93 8.89 10.40
N ASP A 11 -19.29 10.02 10.67
CA ASP A 11 -19.13 11.14 9.74
C ASP A 11 -17.83 10.94 8.96
N ILE A 12 -17.98 10.51 7.70
CA ILE A 12 -16.86 10.22 6.81
C ILE A 12 -16.08 11.48 6.45
N ASP A 13 -16.73 12.64 6.35
CA ASP A 13 -16.09 13.90 5.98
C ASP A 13 -15.21 14.38 7.13
N ALA A 14 -15.73 14.32 8.36
CA ALA A 14 -14.95 14.64 9.56
C ALA A 14 -13.75 13.68 9.72
N LEU A 15 -13.92 12.40 9.40
CA LEU A 15 -12.83 11.42 9.44
C LEU A 15 -11.75 11.73 8.40
N ILE A 16 -12.13 12.03 7.16
CA ILE A 16 -11.20 12.37 6.08
C ILE A 16 -10.41 13.63 6.45
N ILE A 17 -11.08 14.68 6.94
CA ILE A 17 -10.42 15.91 7.39
C ILE A 17 -9.41 15.62 8.51
N SER A 18 -9.80 14.82 9.49
CA SER A 18 -8.91 14.45 10.59
C SER A 18 -7.71 13.64 10.12
N PHE A 19 -7.90 12.73 9.15
CA PHE A 19 -6.82 11.94 8.57
C PHE A 19 -5.83 12.82 7.80
N LEU A 20 -6.31 13.66 6.88
CA LEU A 20 -5.46 14.57 6.10
C LEU A 20 -4.70 15.56 6.99
N THR A 21 -5.35 16.06 8.04
CA THR A 21 -4.71 16.93 9.05
C THR A 21 -3.57 16.19 9.77
N MET A 22 -3.77 14.93 10.14
CA MET A 22 -2.73 14.12 10.77
C MET A 22 -1.58 13.81 9.80
N SER A 23 -1.88 13.41 8.56
CA SER A 23 -0.87 13.17 7.53
C SER A 23 -0.02 14.41 7.26
N SER A 24 -0.64 15.59 7.19
CA SER A 24 0.07 16.86 7.03
C SER A 24 0.99 17.16 8.20
N LYS A 25 0.57 16.90 9.45
CA LYS A 25 1.43 17.05 10.65
C LYS A 25 2.64 16.12 10.65
N LEU A 26 2.55 14.98 9.95
CA LEU A 26 3.66 14.04 9.76
C LEU A 26 4.53 14.38 8.54
N ASN A 27 4.31 15.54 7.91
CA ASN A 27 4.98 15.97 6.67
C ASN A 27 4.83 15.00 5.50
N LEU A 28 3.78 14.18 5.48
CA LEU A 28 3.47 13.32 4.33
C LEU A 28 2.89 14.15 3.19
N LYS A 29 3.48 14.02 2.00
CA LYS A 29 2.93 14.64 0.80
C LYS A 29 1.76 13.80 0.28
N LEU A 30 0.74 14.45 -0.27
CA LEU A 30 -0.41 13.76 -0.85
C LEU A 30 -0.01 12.80 -1.97
N SER A 31 1.03 13.14 -2.73
CA SER A 31 1.63 12.28 -3.75
C SER A 31 2.19 10.98 -3.17
N GLU A 32 2.84 11.03 -2.01
CA GLU A 32 3.41 9.86 -1.33
C GLU A 32 2.30 8.94 -0.81
N LEU A 33 1.24 9.53 -0.22
CA LEU A 33 0.05 8.78 0.18
C LEU A 33 -0.63 8.08 -1.00
N TYR A 34 -0.77 8.79 -2.13
CA TYR A 34 -1.37 8.24 -3.34
C TYR A 34 -0.52 7.08 -3.91
N GLN A 35 0.80 7.24 -3.98
CA GLN A 35 1.70 6.19 -4.44
C GLN A 35 1.65 4.95 -3.55
N LEU A 36 1.67 5.12 -2.22
CA LEU A 36 1.55 4.00 -1.28
C LEU A 36 0.19 3.30 -1.38
N TYR A 37 -0.89 4.05 -1.58
CA TYR A 37 -2.22 3.48 -1.78
C TYR A 37 -2.28 2.61 -3.03
N ILE A 38 -1.85 3.16 -4.17
CA ILE A 38 -1.80 2.42 -5.44
C ILE A 38 -0.91 1.19 -5.30
N GLY A 39 0.28 1.36 -4.72
CA GLY A 39 1.21 0.25 -4.53
C GLY A 39 0.64 -0.86 -3.67
N LYS A 40 -0.09 -0.51 -2.60
CA LYS A 40 -0.76 -1.50 -1.76
C LYS A 40 -1.92 -2.19 -2.47
N ASN A 41 -2.68 -1.47 -3.29
CA ASN A 41 -3.77 -2.04 -4.08
C ASN A 41 -3.24 -3.10 -5.05
N ILE A 42 -2.16 -2.76 -5.78
CA ILE A 42 -1.51 -3.67 -6.73
C ILE A 42 -0.90 -4.89 -6.02
N LEU A 43 -0.22 -4.69 -4.88
CA LEU A 43 0.30 -5.81 -4.09
C LEU A 43 -0.83 -6.71 -3.54
N ASN A 44 -1.97 -6.16 -3.14
CA ASN A 44 -3.11 -6.95 -2.69
C ASN A 44 -3.72 -7.76 -3.84
N LYS A 45 -3.83 -7.19 -5.04
CA LYS A 45 -4.23 -7.94 -6.25
C LYS A 45 -3.24 -9.07 -6.52
N PHE A 46 -1.94 -8.75 -6.54
CA PHE A 46 -0.86 -9.72 -6.72
C PHE A 46 -0.98 -10.89 -5.74
N ARG A 47 -1.15 -10.62 -4.44
CA ARG A 47 -1.40 -11.65 -3.43
C ARG A 47 -2.53 -12.61 -3.83
N GLN A 48 -3.67 -12.08 -4.26
CA GLN A 48 -4.80 -12.92 -4.67
C GLN A 48 -4.46 -13.79 -5.87
N ASP A 49 -3.80 -13.21 -6.89
CA ASP A 49 -3.42 -13.93 -8.10
C ASP A 49 -2.40 -15.06 -7.83
N TYR A 50 -1.63 -14.95 -6.74
CA TYR A 50 -0.60 -15.90 -6.31
C TYR A 50 -1.01 -16.76 -5.10
N GLY A 51 -2.31 -16.91 -4.87
CA GLY A 51 -2.82 -17.95 -3.97
C GLY A 51 -2.94 -17.54 -2.50
N TYR A 52 -3.15 -16.25 -2.20
CA TYR A 52 -3.24 -15.77 -0.82
C TYR A 52 -4.43 -16.33 -0.05
N LYS A 53 -5.58 -16.53 -0.72
CA LYS A 53 -6.75 -17.15 -0.08
C LYS A 53 -6.62 -18.67 0.03
N GLU A 54 -5.83 -19.24 -0.86
CA GLU A 54 -5.50 -20.65 -0.98
C GLU A 54 -4.39 -21.04 0.01
N GLY A 55 -3.72 -20.04 0.62
CA GLY A 55 -2.64 -20.24 1.59
C GLY A 55 -1.29 -20.59 0.96
N THR A 56 -1.16 -20.55 -0.37
CA THR A 56 0.06 -20.89 -1.09
C THR A 56 0.97 -19.68 -1.35
N TYR A 57 0.47 -18.47 -1.10
CA TYR A 57 1.23 -17.24 -1.29
C TYR A 57 2.41 -17.12 -0.32
N ILE A 58 3.58 -16.78 -0.85
CA ILE A 58 4.78 -16.50 -0.07
C ILE A 58 4.82 -15.02 0.27
N LYS A 59 4.68 -14.67 1.56
CA LYS A 59 4.70 -13.27 2.02
C LYS A 59 6.12 -12.69 2.16
N VAL A 60 7.11 -13.55 2.39
CA VAL A 60 8.51 -13.16 2.61
C VAL A 60 9.33 -13.57 1.38
N TRP A 61 9.74 -12.60 0.58
CA TRP A 61 10.48 -12.79 -0.66
C TRP A 61 11.97 -12.61 -0.39
N ASN A 62 12.75 -13.68 -0.54
CA ASN A 62 14.20 -13.66 -0.34
C ASN A 62 14.63 -13.02 1.02
N GLY A 63 13.85 -13.28 2.08
CA GLY A 63 14.10 -12.74 3.42
C GLY A 63 13.49 -11.36 3.70
N LEU A 64 12.80 -10.74 2.75
CA LEU A 64 12.16 -9.43 2.89
C LEU A 64 10.64 -9.55 2.75
N GLU A 65 9.86 -8.86 3.59
CA GLU A 65 8.40 -8.85 3.41
C GLU A 65 8.00 -8.18 2.08
N ASP A 66 6.98 -8.72 1.43
CA ASP A 66 6.44 -8.23 0.15
C ASP A 66 6.06 -6.74 0.14
N ASN A 67 5.63 -6.19 1.29
CA ASN A 67 5.32 -4.78 1.45
C ASN A 67 6.56 -3.89 1.40
N LEU A 68 7.72 -4.39 1.86
CA LEU A 68 9.00 -3.70 1.78
C LEU A 68 9.57 -3.81 0.38
N VAL A 69 9.42 -4.96 -0.29
CA VAL A 69 9.77 -5.09 -1.72
C VAL A 69 8.98 -4.08 -2.57
N MET A 70 7.66 -4.01 -2.36
CA MET A 70 6.80 -3.03 -3.05
C MET A 70 7.26 -1.58 -2.79
N GLN A 71 7.57 -1.24 -1.53
CA GLN A 71 8.07 0.10 -1.18
C GLN A 71 9.41 0.40 -1.84
N ASN A 72 10.34 -0.56 -1.88
CA ASN A 72 11.63 -0.40 -2.56
C ASN A 72 11.42 -0.17 -4.06
N ILE A 73 10.54 -0.93 -4.70
CA ILE A 73 10.20 -0.73 -6.12
C ILE A 73 9.65 0.68 -6.37
N LEU A 74 8.73 1.17 -5.53
CA LEU A 74 8.18 2.52 -5.66
C LEU A 74 9.26 3.59 -5.46
N ASN A 75 10.12 3.44 -4.45
CA ASN A 75 11.20 4.39 -4.15
C ASN A 75 12.24 4.46 -5.27
N GLU A 76 12.49 3.36 -5.96
CA GLU A 76 13.41 3.30 -7.10
C GLU A 76 12.78 3.80 -8.42
N ASN A 77 11.45 3.94 -8.49
CA ASN A 77 10.73 4.24 -9.73
C ASN A 77 9.63 5.29 -9.48
N ILE A 78 10.03 6.56 -9.41
CA ILE A 78 9.21 7.71 -8.96
C ILE A 78 7.88 7.89 -9.75
N ASP A 79 7.76 7.37 -10.98
CA ASP A 79 6.54 7.45 -11.81
C ASP A 79 6.12 6.09 -12.40
N ILE A 80 6.27 5.01 -11.64
CA ILE A 80 5.89 3.68 -12.12
C ILE A 80 4.37 3.55 -12.34
N SER A 81 3.98 3.01 -13.50
CA SER A 81 2.58 2.68 -13.76
C SER A 81 2.14 1.44 -12.96
N PRO A 82 0.83 1.29 -12.65
CA PRO A 82 0.32 0.11 -11.94
C PRO A 82 0.71 -1.22 -12.60
N ASP A 83 0.66 -1.31 -13.93
CA ASP A 83 1.03 -2.51 -14.68
C ASP A 83 2.53 -2.81 -14.57
N ASN A 84 3.38 -1.78 -14.62
CA ASN A 84 4.82 -1.96 -14.43
C ASN A 84 5.17 -2.34 -12.99
N LEU A 85 4.46 -1.81 -12.01
CA LEU A 85 4.62 -2.23 -10.62
C LEU A 85 4.25 -3.71 -10.48
N TYR A 86 3.12 -4.13 -11.04
CA TYR A 86 2.72 -5.53 -11.02
C TYR A 86 3.80 -6.42 -11.65
N ARG A 87 4.32 -6.05 -12.82
CA ARG A 87 5.41 -6.79 -13.49
C ARG A 87 6.67 -6.88 -12.61
N LYS A 88 7.10 -5.79 -11.98
CA LYS A 88 8.26 -5.81 -11.07
C LYS A 88 8.02 -6.68 -9.83
N LEU A 89 6.78 -6.73 -9.33
CA LEU A 89 6.41 -7.67 -8.27
C LEU A 89 6.53 -9.12 -8.75
N GLN A 90 6.11 -9.44 -9.98
CA GLN A 90 6.28 -10.76 -10.57
C GLN A 90 7.77 -11.14 -10.69
N GLU A 91 8.61 -10.22 -11.15
CA GLU A 91 10.07 -10.42 -11.27
C GLU A 91 10.75 -10.67 -9.92
N SER A 92 10.20 -10.13 -8.84
CA SER A 92 10.75 -10.24 -7.48
C SER A 92 10.21 -11.44 -6.69
N TYR A 93 9.11 -12.04 -7.15
CA TYR A 93 8.41 -13.09 -6.42
C TYR A 93 9.19 -14.41 -6.48
N PRO A 94 9.40 -15.09 -5.33
CA PRO A 94 10.06 -16.40 -5.29
C PRO A 94 9.08 -17.48 -5.78
N ALA A 95 8.95 -17.64 -7.09
CA ALA A 95 8.27 -18.77 -7.73
C ALA A 95 9.28 -19.76 -8.30
#